data_AF-A0A7K0TSH9-F1
#
_entry.id   AF-A0A7K0TSH9-F1
#
_cell.length_a   1.000
_cell.length_b   1.000
_cell.length_c   1.000
_cell.angle_alpha   90.00
_cell.angle_beta   90.00
_cell.angle_gamma   90.00
#
_symmetry.space_group_name_H-M   'P 1'
#
loop_
_entity.id
_entity.type
_entity.pdbx_description
1 polymer ?
#
loop_
_entity_poly.entity_id
_entity_poly.type
_entity_poly.pdbx_seq_one_letter_code
_entity_poly.pdbx_strand_id
1 'polypeptide(L)'
;VRNHDGGKGVHVLTYEIHPSAGQEILRITQETSNKFDVVKVAVAHRYGQIPIGQTAFAVAISAHHRESAFEACQALVNRVKAELPIWKHQVFTDGSDEWVNTA
;
A
#
# COMPACT_ATOMS: atom_id res chain seq x y z
N VAL A 1 -8.76 -5.67 -1.39
CA VAL A 1 -8.56 -5.98 -2.83
C VAL A 1 -9.92 -6.01 -3.49
N ARG A 2 -10.10 -5.37 -4.66
CA ARG A 2 -11.39 -5.36 -5.39
C ARG A 2 -11.49 -6.59 -6.30
N ASN A 3 -12.71 -7.05 -6.59
CA ASN A 3 -12.99 -8.15 -7.53
C ASN A 3 -13.01 -7.72 -9.01
N HIS A 4 -12.66 -6.47 -9.31
CA HIS A 4 -12.61 -5.92 -10.66
C HIS A 4 -11.55 -4.82 -10.76
N ASP A 5 -10.99 -4.66 -11.96
CA ASP A 5 -10.09 -3.57 -12.33
C ASP A 5 -10.23 -3.30 -13.84
N GLY A 6 -10.26 -2.04 -14.27
CA GLY A 6 -10.39 -1.69 -15.70
C GLY A 6 -11.60 -2.28 -16.43
N GLY A 7 -12.69 -2.58 -15.72
CA GLY A 7 -13.89 -3.23 -16.29
C GLY A 7 -13.79 -4.76 -16.43
N LYS A 8 -12.67 -5.37 -16.04
CA LYS A 8 -12.46 -6.82 -16.03
C LYS A 8 -12.64 -7.40 -14.62
N GLY A 9 -13.15 -8.63 -14.54
CA GLY A 9 -13.18 -9.39 -13.28
C GLY A 9 -11.78 -9.84 -12.88
N VAL A 10 -11.39 -9.62 -11.63
CA VAL A 10 -10.10 -10.05 -11.06
C VAL A 10 -10.30 -11.35 -10.29
N HIS A 11 -9.55 -12.38 -10.66
CA HIS A 11 -9.56 -13.67 -9.97
C HIS A 11 -8.62 -13.66 -8.76
N VAL A 12 -7.38 -13.21 -8.94
CA VAL A 12 -6.36 -13.18 -7.88
C VAL A 12 -5.44 -11.97 -8.03
N LEU A 13 -4.96 -11.48 -6.89
CA LEU A 13 -3.94 -10.45 -6.79
C LEU A 13 -2.71 -11.00 -6.06
N THR A 14 -1.53 -10.79 -6.63
CA THR A 14 -0.25 -11.11 -6.00
C THR A 14 0.59 -9.85 -5.93
N TYR A 15 1.22 -9.62 -4.78
CA TYR A 15 2.20 -8.56 -4.61
C TYR A 15 3.61 -9.15 -4.47
N GLU A 16 4.56 -8.64 -5.24
CA GLU A 16 5.97 -8.95 -5.11
C GLU A 16 6.75 -7.75 -4.57
N ILE A 17 7.80 -8.00 -3.80
CA ILE A 17 8.60 -6.95 -3.15
C ILE A 17 10.08 -7.11 -3.47
N HIS A 18 10.77 -5.98 -3.59
CA HIS A 18 12.23 -5.98 -3.57
C HIS A 18 12.73 -6.28 -2.14
N PRO A 19 13.89 -6.95 -1.97
CA PRO A 19 14.45 -7.22 -0.63
C PRO A 19 14.65 -5.97 0.26
N SER A 20 14.78 -4.78 -0.35
CA SER A 20 14.90 -3.50 0.39
C SER A 20 13.57 -2.95 0.91
N ALA A 21 12.41 -3.50 0.52
CA ALA A 21 11.09 -2.94 0.85
C ALA A 21 10.88 -2.76 2.36
N GLY A 22 11.41 -3.67 3.18
CA GLY A 22 11.33 -3.55 4.65
C GLY A 22 12.12 -2.37 5.22
N GLN A 23 13.27 -2.03 4.64
CA GLN A 23 14.04 -0.85 5.04
C GLN A 23 13.38 0.43 4.52
N GLU A 24 12.83 0.38 3.31
CA GLU A 24 12.22 1.52 2.66
C GLU A 24 10.91 1.95 3.32
N ILE A 25 10.05 1.00 3.69
CA ILE A 25 8.82 1.31 4.43
C ILE A 25 9.13 1.95 5.80
N LEU A 26 10.21 1.52 6.46
CA LEU A 26 10.66 2.11 7.72
C LEU A 26 11.15 3.55 7.51
N ARG A 27 11.97 3.79 6.48
CA ARG A 27 12.46 5.12 6.11
C ARG A 27 11.32 6.09 5.82
N ILE A 28 10.38 5.68 4.96
CA ILE A 28 9.22 6.49 4.58
C ILE A 28 8.36 6.82 5.82
N THR A 29 8.14 5.84 6.69
CA THR A 29 7.36 6.01 7.92
C THR A 29 8.01 7.03 8.85
N GLN A 30 9.31 6.89 9.11
CA GLN A 30 10.05 7.77 10.02
C GLN A 30 10.11 9.20 9.50
N GLU A 31 10.39 9.38 8.21
CA GLU A 31 10.43 10.71 7.61
C GLU A 31 9.06 11.37 7.59
N THR A 32 7.99 10.58 7.45
CA THR A 32 6.62 11.13 7.48
C THR A 32 6.24 11.49 8.92
N SER A 33 6.51 10.63 9.90
CA SER A 33 6.21 10.95 11.31
C SER A 33 6.94 12.20 11.80
N ASN A 34 8.15 12.46 11.29
CA ASN A 34 8.92 13.65 11.69
C ASN A 34 8.39 14.97 11.09
N LYS A 35 7.50 14.91 10.10
CA LYS A 35 6.93 16.11 9.43
C LYS A 35 5.62 16.59 10.04
N PHE A 36 4.96 15.77 10.85
CA PHE A 36 3.63 16.03 11.40
C PHE A 36 3.61 15.89 12.92
N ASP A 37 2.69 16.58 13.59
CA ASP A 37 2.47 16.46 15.04
C ASP A 37 1.63 15.20 15.35
N VAL A 38 2.28 14.04 15.27
CA VAL A 38 1.69 12.72 15.50
C VAL A 38 2.35 12.00 16.68
N VAL A 39 1.56 11.20 17.40
CA VAL A 39 2.00 10.45 18.58
C VAL A 39 2.57 9.09 18.19
N LYS A 40 1.87 8.33 17.34
CA LYS A 40 2.33 7.04 16.81
C LYS A 40 1.85 6.84 15.38
N VAL A 41 2.66 6.13 14.61
CA VAL A 41 2.37 5.73 13.24
C VAL A 41 2.65 4.24 13.11
N ALA A 42 1.74 3.52 12.47
CA ALA A 42 1.92 2.13 12.08
C ALA A 42 1.51 1.96 10.61
N VAL A 43 2.30 1.20 9.87
CA VAL A 43 2.02 0.87 8.48
C VAL A 43 2.36 -0.58 8.21
N ALA A 44 1.52 -1.24 7.42
CA ALA A 44 1.75 -2.60 6.97
C ALA A 44 1.28 -2.76 5.53
N HIS A 45 2.12 -3.38 4.70
CA HIS A 45 1.75 -3.80 3.36
C HIS A 45 1.99 -5.31 3.23
N ARG A 46 0.95 -6.04 2.84
CA ARG A 46 1.02 -7.48 2.61
C ARG A 46 1.64 -7.75 1.23
N TYR A 47 2.41 -8.83 1.13
CA TYR A 47 2.94 -9.35 -0.13
C TYR A 47 2.56 -10.84 -0.28
N GLY A 48 2.82 -11.41 -1.46
CA GLY A 48 2.30 -12.69 -1.88
C GLY A 48 0.85 -12.62 -2.35
N GLN A 49 0.19 -13.77 -2.43
CA GLN A 49 -1.20 -13.88 -2.88
C GLN A 49 -2.17 -13.29 -1.84
N ILE A 50 -3.06 -12.42 -2.29
CA ILE A 50 -4.07 -11.76 -1.47
C ILE A 50 -5.47 -12.03 -2.06
N PRO A 51 -6.35 -12.72 -1.32
CA PRO A 51 -7.72 -12.95 -1.78
C PRO A 51 -8.49 -11.65 -1.99
N ILE A 52 -9.47 -11.71 -2.89
CA ILE A 52 -10.46 -10.66 -3.07
C ILE A 52 -11.13 -10.31 -1.73
N GLY A 53 -11.38 -9.02 -1.50
CA GLY A 53 -11.96 -8.51 -0.25
C GLY A 53 -10.98 -8.35 0.90
N GLN A 54 -9.79 -8.96 0.84
CA GLN A 54 -8.81 -8.88 1.93
C GLN A 54 -7.99 -7.58 1.89
N THR A 55 -7.46 -7.18 3.05
CA THR A 55 -6.61 -5.99 3.20
C THR A 55 -5.23 -6.24 2.64
N ALA A 56 -4.82 -5.41 1.68
CA ALA A 56 -3.46 -5.42 1.13
C ALA A 56 -2.53 -4.42 1.83
N PHE A 57 -3.09 -3.29 2.27
CA PHE A 57 -2.33 -2.16 2.81
C PHE A 57 -3.15 -1.48 3.91
N ALA A 58 -2.51 -1.16 5.02
CA ALA A 58 -3.11 -0.48 6.16
C ALA A 58 -2.16 0.55 6.76
N VAL A 59 -2.71 1.68 7.17
CA VAL A 59 -2.03 2.76 7.89
C VAL A 59 -2.90 3.12 9.11
N ALA A 60 -2.26 3.30 10.26
CA ALA A 60 -2.88 3.79 11.48
C ALA A 60 -2.03 4.91 12.09
N ILE A 61 -2.68 6.01 12.47
CA ILE A 61 -2.02 7.18 13.04
C ILE A 61 -2.79 7.65 14.26
N SER A 62 -2.07 7.94 15.35
CA SER A 62 -2.60 8.69 16.48
C SER A 62 -1.96 10.06 16.55
N ALA A 63 -2.75 11.08 16.89
CA ALA A 63 -2.31 12.45 17.06
C ALA A 63 -3.18 13.14 18.12
N HIS A 64 -2.69 14.24 18.69
CA HIS A 64 -3.49 15.05 19.63
C HIS A 64 -4.65 15.77 18.93
N HIS A 65 -4.44 16.16 17.67
CA HIS A 65 -5.44 16.84 16.85
C HIS A 65 -5.73 16.02 15.59
N ARG A 66 -7.02 15.85 15.29
CA ARG A 66 -7.49 15.01 14.17
C ARG A 66 -6.93 15.46 12.81
N GLU A 67 -6.73 16.76 12.62
CA GLU A 67 -6.22 17.33 11.37
C GLU A 67 -4.84 16.75 11.04
N SER A 68 -3.91 16.79 12.00
CA SER A 68 -2.57 16.22 11.80
C SER A 68 -2.62 14.71 11.53
N ALA A 69 -3.53 13.97 12.17
CA ALA A 69 -3.69 12.54 11.89
C ALA A 69 -4.15 12.26 10.45
N PHE A 70 -5.11 13.04 9.94
CA PHE A 70 -5.60 12.86 8.56
C PHE A 70 -4.56 13.26 7.52
N GLU A 71 -3.89 14.39 7.72
CA GLU A 71 -2.83 14.86 6.82
C GLU A 71 -1.65 13.90 6.75
N ALA A 72 -1.17 13.44 7.92
CA ALA A 72 -0.09 12.47 7.99
C ALA A 72 -0.48 11.13 7.34
N CYS A 73 -1.74 10.70 7.49
CA CYS A 73 -2.23 9.45 6.92
C CYS A 73 -2.24 9.52 5.39
N GLN A 74 -2.80 10.61 4.85
CA GLN A 74 -2.82 10.87 3.42
C GLN A 74 -1.41 10.95 2.83
N ALA A 75 -0.49 11.66 3.52
CA ALA A 75 0.90 11.76 3.11
C ALA A 75 1.60 10.40 3.11
N LEU A 76 1.45 9.60 4.18
CA LEU A 76 2.08 8.29 4.30
C LEU A 76 1.57 7.30 3.24
N VAL A 77 0.25 7.26 3.00
CA VAL A 77 -0.36 6.42 1.95
C VAL A 77 0.22 6.77 0.59
N ASN A 78 0.30 8.06 0.26
CA ASN A 78 0.81 8.50 -1.04
C ASN A 78 2.29 8.16 -1.21
N ARG A 79 3.11 8.41 -0.19
CA ARG A 79 4.54 8.12 -0.22
C ARG A 79 4.83 6.63 -0.33
N VAL A 80 4.16 5.79 0.46
CA VAL A 80 4.31 4.33 0.36
C VAL A 80 3.94 3.83 -1.03
N LYS A 81 2.85 4.33 -1.63
CA LYS A 81 2.47 3.92 -2.99
C LYS A 81 3.42 4.39 -4.09
N ALA A 82 4.14 5.49 -3.87
CA ALA A 82 5.05 6.07 -4.85
C ALA A 82 6.49 5.55 -4.73
N GLU A 83 6.96 5.30 -3.50
CA GLU A 83 8.37 5.03 -3.19
C GLU A 83 8.64 3.56 -2.84
N LEU A 84 7.66 2.82 -2.29
CA LEU A 84 7.89 1.43 -1.86
C LEU A 84 8.11 0.52 -3.09
N PRO A 85 9.22 -0.24 -3.17
CA PRO A 85 9.48 -1.14 -4.30
C PRO A 85 8.65 -2.43 -4.16
N ILE A 86 7.37 -2.30 -4.50
CA ILE A 86 6.34 -3.34 -4.47
C ILE A 86 5.54 -3.30 -5.77
N TRP A 87 5.27 -4.47 -6.35
CA TRP A 87 4.61 -4.59 -7.65
C TRP A 87 3.34 -5.44 -7.54
N LYS A 88 2.30 -5.02 -8.24
CA LYS A 88 0.96 -5.64 -8.24
C LYS A 88 0.80 -6.45 -9.52
N HIS A 89 0.71 -7.76 -9.40
CA HIS A 89 0.35 -8.68 -10.47
C HIS A 89 -1.09 -9.15 -10.28
N GLN A 90 -1.92 -9.03 -11.31
CA GLN A 90 -3.32 -9.44 -11.27
C GLN A 90 -3.63 -10.41 -12.39
N VAL A 91 -4.37 -11.48 -12.05
CA VAL A 91 -4.91 -12.43 -13.03
C VAL A 91 -6.41 -12.24 -13.09
N PHE A 92 -6.93 -12.09 -14.30
CA PHE A 92 -8.33 -11.86 -14.60
C PHE A 92 -9.11 -13.16 -14.77
N THR A 93 -10.43 -13.07 -14.70
CA THR A 93 -11.34 -14.22 -14.84
C THR A 93 -11.35 -14.83 -16.24
N ASP A 94 -10.86 -14.11 -17.25
CA ASP A 94 -10.70 -14.60 -18.63
C ASP A 94 -9.35 -15.32 -18.87
N GLY A 95 -8.51 -15.44 -17.83
CA GLY A 95 -7.20 -16.07 -17.88
C GLY A 95 -6.06 -15.13 -18.31
N SER A 96 -6.34 -13.89 -18.70
CA SER A 96 -5.30 -12.88 -18.94
C SER A 96 -4.70 -12.37 -17.63
N ASP A 97 -3.50 -11.80 -17.69
CA ASP A 97 -2.82 -11.21 -16.54
C ASP A 97 -2.16 -9.86 -16.86
N GLU A 98 -1.87 -9.09 -15.81
CA GLU A 98 -1.29 -7.75 -15.92
C GLU A 98 -0.39 -7.44 -14.72
N TRP A 99 0.80 -6.90 -15.02
CA TRP A 99 1.59 -6.16 -14.05
C TRP A 99 1.21 -4.69 -14.11
N VAL A 100 0.72 -4.15 -12.99
CA VAL A 100 0.23 -2.78 -12.97
C VAL A 100 1.38 -1.79 -12.79
N ASN A 101 1.34 -0.70 -13.56
CA ASN A 101 2.34 0.38 -13.61
C ASN A 101 3.73 -0.04 -14.14
N THR A 102 3.81 -1.01 -15.05
CA THR A 102 5.08 -1.44 -15.70
C THR A 102 5.24 -0.93 -17.15
N ALA A 103 4.86 0.32 -17.42
CA ALA A 103 5.04 0.97 -18.71
C ALA A 103 6.28 1.88 -18.73
#